data_AF-A0A366HFY4-F1
#
_entry.id   AF-A0A366HFY4-F1
#
_cell.length_a   1.000
_cell.length_b   1.000
_cell.length_c   1.000
_cell.angle_alpha   90.00
_cell.angle_beta   90.00
_cell.angle_gamma   90.00
#
_symmetry.space_group_name_H-M   'P 1'
#
loop_
_entity.id
_entity.type
_entity.pdbx_description
1 polymer ?
#
loop_
_entity_poly.entity_id
_entity_poly.type
_entity_poly.pdbx_seq_one_letter_code
_entity_poly.pdbx_strand_id
1 'polypeptide(L)'
;MLTQFHPPKISSPRKSEVTEPEDSPAINLLPAFIRLPKSPAQCPLTGLSRSALNELILPCAANGYKPPVKSIVLKKKHAVRGVRLIHVGSLLNYLNSLNGEEVAV
;
A
#
# COMPACT_ATOMS: atom_id res chain seq x y z
N MET A 1 4.37 58.42 22.94
CA MET A 1 3.90 57.88 21.64
C MET A 1 3.62 56.39 21.84
N LEU A 2 2.35 55.99 21.92
CA LEU A 2 1.92 54.59 22.07
C LEU A 2 1.10 54.23 20.83
N THR A 3 1.60 53.32 20.01
CA THR A 3 0.91 52.82 18.81
C THR A 3 -0.08 51.73 19.20
N GLN A 4 -1.37 51.97 18.96
CA GLN A 4 -2.40 50.94 19.16
C GLN A 4 -2.32 49.90 18.04
N PHE A 5 -1.95 48.67 18.40
CA PHE A 5 -2.08 47.49 17.54
C PHE A 5 -3.54 47.05 17.49
N HIS A 6 -4.16 47.07 16.32
CA HIS A 6 -5.48 46.47 16.09
C HIS A 6 -5.29 45.12 15.38
N PRO A 7 -5.80 44.00 15.91
CA PRO A 7 -5.74 42.73 15.21
C PRO A 7 -6.77 42.68 14.06
N PRO A 8 -6.46 42.05 12.92
CA PRO A 8 -7.42 41.85 11.86
C PRO A 8 -8.50 40.84 12.29
N LYS A 9 -9.76 41.16 11.99
CA LYS A 9 -10.89 40.24 12.20
C LYS A 9 -10.76 39.06 11.23
N ILE A 10 -10.43 37.88 11.76
CA ILE A 10 -10.51 36.62 11.03
C ILE A 10 -12.00 36.32 10.85
N SER A 11 -12.51 36.55 9.64
CA SER A 11 -13.84 36.09 9.25
C SER A 11 -13.82 34.56 9.15
N SER A 12 -14.68 33.91 9.93
CA SER A 12 -14.91 32.47 9.93
C SER A 12 -15.08 31.88 8.52
N PRO A 13 -14.64 30.63 8.27
CA PRO A 13 -15.02 29.94 7.04
C PRO A 13 -16.53 29.68 7.06
N ARG A 14 -17.18 30.14 6.00
CA ARG A 14 -18.58 29.91 5.67
C ARG A 14 -18.80 28.41 5.51
N LYS A 15 -19.66 27.81 6.37
CA LYS A 15 -20.26 26.49 6.13
C LYS A 15 -21.00 26.56 4.78
N SER A 16 -20.55 25.81 3.80
CA SER A 16 -21.36 25.42 2.65
C SER A 16 -21.69 23.95 2.82
N GLU A 17 -22.91 23.70 3.30
CA GLU A 17 -23.70 22.51 2.98
C GLU A 17 -23.93 22.41 1.46
N VAL A 18 -24.41 21.23 1.03
CA VAL A 18 -24.92 20.83 -0.30
C VAL A 18 -23.86 19.99 -1.05
N THR A 19 -24.03 18.71 -1.39
CA THR A 19 -25.18 17.77 -1.44
C THR A 19 -24.57 16.36 -1.47
N GLU A 20 -25.18 15.39 -0.79
CA GLU A 20 -24.91 13.96 -1.05
C GLU A 20 -25.47 13.59 -2.43
N PRO A 21 -24.70 12.82 -3.23
CA PRO A 21 -25.33 11.80 -4.04
C PRO A 21 -24.75 10.43 -3.73
N GLU A 22 -25.67 9.54 -3.37
CA GLU A 22 -25.69 8.11 -3.68
C GLU A 22 -24.54 7.24 -3.15
N ASP A 23 -24.92 6.37 -2.20
CA ASP A 23 -24.31 5.09 -1.80
C ASP A 23 -23.99 4.19 -3.02
N SER A 24 -23.06 4.63 -3.87
CA SER A 24 -22.32 3.72 -4.72
C SER A 24 -21.33 3.01 -3.79
N PRO A 25 -21.33 1.67 -3.68
CA PRO A 25 -20.31 1.01 -2.90
C PRO A 25 -18.98 1.45 -3.51
N ALA A 26 -18.20 2.22 -2.76
CA ALA A 26 -16.85 2.57 -3.14
C ALA A 26 -16.09 1.25 -3.23
N ILE A 27 -16.04 0.67 -4.43
CA ILE A 27 -15.34 -0.58 -4.66
C ILE A 27 -13.88 -0.25 -4.39
N ASN A 28 -13.38 -0.64 -3.23
CA ASN A 28 -11.98 -0.55 -2.87
C ASN A 28 -11.21 -1.56 -3.74
N LEU A 29 -11.01 -1.19 -5.00
CA LEU A 29 -10.27 -1.97 -5.99
C LEU A 29 -8.79 -1.92 -5.60
N LEU A 30 -8.36 -2.88 -4.77
CA LEU A 30 -6.95 -3.09 -4.54
C LEU A 30 -6.25 -3.40 -5.88
N PRO A 31 -5.08 -2.82 -6.13
CA PRO A 31 -4.34 -3.13 -7.35
C PRO A 31 -3.93 -4.61 -7.35
N ALA A 32 -3.97 -5.26 -8.51
CA ALA A 32 -3.53 -6.66 -8.63
C ALA A 32 -2.05 -6.84 -8.24
N PHE A 33 -1.23 -5.81 -8.48
CA PHE A 33 0.20 -5.80 -8.18
C PHE A 33 0.63 -4.53 -7.46
N ILE A 34 1.51 -4.68 -6.48
CA ILE A 34 2.25 -3.58 -5.86
C ILE A 34 3.73 -3.69 -6.13
N ARG A 35 4.44 -2.57 -6.20
CA ARG A 35 5.91 -2.58 -6.26
C ARG A 35 6.48 -3.00 -4.92
N LEU A 36 7.54 -3.80 -4.94
CA LEU A 36 8.36 -4.01 -3.74
C LEU A 36 8.86 -2.63 -3.26
N PRO A 37 8.60 -2.23 -2.01
CA PRO A 37 9.02 -0.94 -1.47
C PRO A 37 10.54 -0.75 -1.59
N LYS A 38 10.97 0.47 -1.87
CA LYS A 38 12.39 0.84 -1.77
C LYS A 38 12.76 0.92 -0.29
N SER A 39 13.94 0.42 0.09
CA SER A 39 14.43 0.64 1.45
C SER A 39 14.63 2.14 1.69
N PRO A 40 14.23 2.70 2.85
CA PRO A 40 13.71 2.05 4.06
C PRO A 40 12.18 1.97 4.16
N ALA A 41 11.45 2.32 3.10
CA ALA A 41 9.99 2.37 3.13
C ALA A 41 9.35 0.99 3.36
N GLN A 42 8.21 1.00 4.06
CA GLN A 42 7.37 -0.18 4.28
C GLN A 42 6.30 -0.32 3.18
N CYS A 43 5.68 -1.50 3.14
CA CYS A 43 4.54 -1.75 2.28
C CYS A 43 3.35 -0.86 2.66
N PRO A 44 2.76 -0.09 1.74
CA PRO A 44 1.61 0.76 2.06
C PRO A 44 0.34 -0.04 2.39
N LEU A 45 0.25 -1.30 1.97
CA LEU A 45 -0.92 -2.15 2.23
C LEU A 45 -0.79 -2.97 3.53
N THR A 46 0.40 -3.50 3.82
CA THR A 46 0.59 -4.48 4.90
C THR A 46 1.53 -4.00 6.00
N GLY A 47 2.20 -2.85 5.85
CA GLY A 47 3.22 -2.37 6.79
C GLY A 47 4.51 -3.20 6.82
N LEU A 48 4.59 -4.29 6.06
CA LEU A 48 5.77 -5.17 6.07
C LEU A 48 7.00 -4.46 5.50
N SER A 49 8.14 -4.73 6.14
CA SER A 49 9.44 -4.24 5.67
C SER A 49 9.83 -4.89 4.35
N ARG A 50 10.77 -4.26 3.63
CA ARG A 50 11.32 -4.83 2.39
C ARG A 50 11.97 -6.19 2.62
N SER A 51 12.68 -6.38 3.74
CA SER A 51 13.34 -7.66 4.06
C SER A 51 12.32 -8.76 4.30
N ALA A 52 11.27 -8.48 5.08
CA ALA A 52 10.17 -9.43 5.30
C ALA A 52 9.48 -9.79 3.97
N LEU A 53 9.16 -8.80 3.13
CA LEU A 53 8.58 -9.07 1.81
C LEU A 53 9.50 -9.90 0.91
N ASN A 54 10.81 -9.67 0.96
CA ASN A 54 11.77 -10.48 0.20
C ASN A 54 11.74 -11.95 0.61
N GLU A 55 11.66 -12.26 1.91
CA GLU A 55 11.56 -13.64 2.40
C GLU A 55 10.27 -14.34 1.93
N LEU A 56 9.19 -13.59 1.66
CA LEU A 56 7.95 -14.15 1.16
C LEU A 56 7.93 -14.37 -0.35
N ILE A 57 8.67 -13.55 -1.12
CA ILE A 57 8.57 -13.50 -2.59
C ILE A 57 9.80 -14.04 -3.33
N LEU A 58 10.93 -14.23 -2.65
CA LEU A 58 12.16 -14.78 -3.20
C LEU A 58 12.46 -16.16 -2.59
N PRO A 59 13.00 -17.11 -3.34
CA PRO A 59 13.55 -18.33 -2.77
C PRO A 59 14.65 -18.00 -1.74
N CYS A 60 14.49 -18.47 -0.52
CA CYS A 60 15.48 -18.31 0.55
C CYS A 60 15.45 -19.49 1.52
N ALA A 61 16.42 -19.56 2.42
CA ALA A 61 16.48 -20.63 3.42
C ALA A 61 15.21 -20.68 4.31
N ALA A 62 14.69 -19.50 4.69
CA ALA A 62 13.52 -19.40 5.58
C ALA A 62 12.22 -19.97 4.98
N ASN A 63 12.10 -20.00 3.65
CA ASN A 63 10.93 -20.57 2.96
C ASN A 63 11.22 -21.91 2.27
N GLY A 64 12.31 -22.58 2.63
CA GLY A 64 12.71 -23.84 1.98
C GLY A 64 12.90 -23.70 0.47
N TYR A 65 13.31 -22.51 0.01
CA TYR A 65 13.43 -22.12 -1.39
C TYR A 65 12.12 -22.21 -2.20
N LYS A 66 10.97 -22.21 -1.53
CA LYS A 66 9.63 -22.23 -2.12
C LYS A 66 8.88 -20.97 -1.67
N PRO A 67 8.97 -19.86 -2.41
CA PRO A 67 8.35 -18.60 -1.99
C PRO A 67 6.83 -18.76 -1.91
N PRO A 68 6.20 -18.49 -0.75
CA PRO A 68 4.76 -18.63 -0.58
C PRO A 68 3.94 -17.56 -1.31
N VAL A 69 4.56 -16.43 -1.67
CA VAL A 69 3.88 -15.30 -2.32
C VAL A 69 4.38 -15.09 -3.75
N LYS A 70 3.43 -15.02 -4.71
CA LYS A 70 3.72 -14.80 -6.12
C LYS A 70 4.32 -13.41 -6.37
N SER A 71 5.41 -13.36 -7.14
CA SER A 71 5.99 -12.10 -7.63
C SER A 71 6.52 -12.23 -9.06
N ILE A 72 6.55 -11.10 -9.77
CA ILE A 72 7.09 -11.01 -11.13
C ILE A 72 8.13 -9.88 -11.21
N VAL A 73 9.01 -9.95 -12.21
CA VAL A 73 9.99 -8.90 -12.49
C VAL A 73 9.63 -8.24 -13.81
N LEU A 74 9.19 -6.98 -13.74
CA LEU A 74 8.97 -6.15 -14.92
C LEU A 74 10.30 -5.55 -15.37
N LYS A 75 10.81 -5.97 -16.53
CA LYS A 75 12.09 -5.53 -17.08
C LYS A 75 11.91 -5.00 -18.51
N LYS A 76 12.38 -3.77 -18.76
CA LYS A 76 12.43 -3.21 -20.11
C LYS A 76 13.58 -3.85 -20.91
N LYS A 77 13.44 -3.93 -22.23
CA LYS A 77 14.52 -4.34 -23.14
C LYS A 77 15.77 -3.47 -22.87
N HIS A 78 16.94 -4.08 -22.74
CA HIS A 78 18.22 -3.45 -22.41
C HIS A 78 18.39 -2.87 -20.99
N ALA A 79 17.40 -2.97 -20.10
CA ALA A 79 17.59 -2.55 -18.70
C ALA A 79 18.51 -3.54 -17.97
N VAL A 80 19.42 -3.05 -17.11
CA VAL A 80 20.25 -3.91 -16.26
C VAL A 80 19.42 -4.56 -15.15
N ARG A 81 18.53 -3.78 -14.52
CA ARG A 81 17.67 -4.23 -13.41
C ARG A 81 16.19 -4.04 -13.74
N GLY A 82 15.36 -4.98 -13.29
CA GLY A 82 13.90 -4.90 -13.37
C GLY A 82 13.26 -4.41 -12.07
N VAL A 83 11.98 -4.08 -12.13
CA VAL A 83 11.15 -3.74 -10.97
C VAL A 83 10.41 -5.00 -10.52
N ARG A 84 10.57 -5.38 -9.26
CA ARG A 84 9.81 -6.50 -8.68
C ARG A 84 8.41 -6.03 -8.29
N LEU A 85 7.42 -6.76 -8.78
CA LEU A 85 6.01 -6.58 -8.48
C LEU A 85 5.51 -7.79 -7.69
N ILE A 86 4.74 -7.54 -6.64
CA ILE A 86 4.16 -8.54 -5.75
C ILE A 86 2.68 -8.66 -6.08
N HIS A 87 2.17 -9.87 -6.25
CA HIS A 87 0.74 -10.10 -6.48
C HIS A 87 -0.03 -9.93 -5.17
N VAL A 88 -0.91 -8.92 -5.09
CA VAL A 88 -1.58 -8.53 -3.84
C VAL A 88 -2.46 -9.64 -3.30
N GLY A 89 -3.29 -10.26 -4.14
CA GLY A 89 -4.15 -11.37 -3.70
C GLY A 89 -3.36 -12.58 -3.17
N SER A 90 -2.15 -12.82 -3.70
CA SER A 90 -1.32 -13.93 -3.21
C SER A 90 -0.71 -13.60 -1.86
N LEU A 91 -0.35 -12.33 -1.64
CA LEU A 91 0.18 -11.84 -0.37
C LEU A 91 -0.89 -11.89 0.72
N LEU A 92 -2.08 -11.36 0.44
CA LEU A 92 -3.18 -11.34 1.40
C LEU A 92 -3.66 -12.76 1.73
N ASN A 93 -3.80 -13.63 0.73
CA ASN A 93 -4.16 -15.03 0.99
C ASN A 93 -3.15 -15.73 1.91
N TYR A 94 -1.85 -15.52 1.69
CA TYR A 94 -0.82 -16.05 2.59
C TYR A 94 -0.96 -15.50 4.00
N LEU A 95 -1.11 -14.18 4.16
CA LEU A 95 -1.28 -13.56 5.49
C LEU A 95 -2.54 -14.08 6.19
N ASN A 96 -3.67 -14.18 5.50
CA ASN A 96 -4.92 -14.70 6.07
C ASN A 96 -4.77 -16.17 6.48
N SER A 97 -4.03 -16.97 5.71
CA SER A 97 -3.73 -18.36 6.08
C SER A 97 -2.90 -18.47 7.37
N LEU A 98 -2.08 -17.47 7.69
CA LEU A 98 -1.36 -17.42 8.99
C LEU A 98 -2.28 -17.07 10.16
N ASN A 99 -3.32 -16.28 9.88
CA ASN A 99 -4.32 -15.87 10.86
C ASN A 99 -5.43 -16.91 11.08
N GLY A 100 -5.45 -18.01 10.30
CA GLY A 100 -6.50 -19.03 10.37
C GLY A 100 -7.81 -18.63 9.66
N GLU A 101 -7.81 -17.50 8.94
CA GLU A 101 -8.95 -17.05 8.16
C GLU A 101 -8.85 -17.67 6.76
N GLU A 102 -9.68 -18.68 6.49
CA GLU A 102 -9.77 -19.32 5.18
C GLU A 102 -10.58 -18.42 4.24
N VAL A 103 -9.91 -17.79 3.27
CA VAL A 103 -10.59 -16.94 2.28
C VAL A 103 -11.30 -17.84 1.28
N ALA A 104 -12.60 -18.00 1.45
CA ALA A 104 -13.47 -18.58 0.43
C ALA A 104 -13.37 -17.73 -0.85
N VAL A 105 -12.84 -18.33 -1.91
CA VAL A 105 -12.75 -17.75 -3.27
C VAL A 105 -14.04 -17.98 -4.01
#